data_AF-A0A0U3K0F9-F1
#
_entry.id   AF-A0A0U3K0F9-F1
#
_cell.length_a   1.000
_cell.length_b   1.000
_cell.length_c   1.000
_cell.angle_alpha   90.00
_cell.angle_beta   90.00
_cell.angle_gamma   90.00
#
_symmetry.space_group_name_H-M   'P 1'
#
loop_
_entity.id
_entity.type
_entity.pdbx_description
1 polymer ?
#
loop_
_entity_poly.entity_id
_entity_poly.type
_entity_poly.pdbx_seq_one_letter_code
_entity_poly.pdbx_strand_id
1 'polypeptide(L)'
;MTPTFTTPPLPTSSPAEKLTLAVVAGGLLALLLALADADPGRQRTWLYLALGLVSGGTLAWSWLKFGQHPAGVQHNNLWLRASTGRGGIAWVTGLVLTGFYVVLYWYSGDNGQGNFGPLNNLVHGLDGFSQLLRARPADQWFLYGTFYTLAILVMGGRALWKYRHSRYQLIRTGSVMFFQLGFAFIIPGLLQFFQQPEYYFSYFWPLKYDYLFPGTVTSLAQNGGLGVFMVFWGAVMSFLATPVLTYFYGKRWYCSWVCGCGGLAETAGDPYRQLSDKSRAAWRWEVRLIYPILAIITAITVLLWVNFAMNSSLLGEVGNVAAKWYGFAIGAVFSGVIGVGFYPILGSRVWCRFGCPMAAYLGLLQKHFSRFRISTNGGQCISCGNCSNVCEMGIDVKQYAQRGEPIIRASCVGCGMCSTACPRGVLNLENGPRDGRYQGSPLIHADSLRILS
;
A
#
# COMPACT_ATOMS: atom_id res chain seq x y z
N MET A 1 4.51 -38.89 -21.55
CA MET A 1 4.40 -37.66 -22.35
C MET A 1 3.61 -36.64 -21.55
N THR A 2 4.26 -35.63 -20.97
CA THR A 2 3.58 -34.45 -20.44
C THR A 2 2.90 -33.75 -21.62
N PRO A 3 1.56 -33.60 -21.64
CA PRO A 3 0.91 -32.85 -22.70
C PRO A 3 1.48 -31.43 -22.71
N THR A 4 2.17 -31.08 -23.79
CA THR A 4 2.55 -29.70 -24.09
C THR A 4 1.27 -28.96 -24.48
N PHE A 5 0.53 -28.49 -23.48
CA PHE A 5 -0.55 -27.55 -23.72
C PHE A 5 0.06 -26.30 -24.34
N THR A 6 -0.27 -26.03 -25.61
CA THR A 6 0.13 -24.79 -26.29
C THR A 6 -0.46 -23.63 -25.50
N THR A 7 0.40 -22.74 -25.00
CA THR A 7 -0.07 -21.55 -24.30
C THR A 7 -0.91 -20.72 -25.27
N PRO A 8 -2.15 -20.34 -24.92
CA PRO A 8 -2.97 -19.53 -25.80
C PRO A 8 -2.27 -18.20 -26.10
N PRO A 9 -2.28 -17.71 -27.35
CA PRO A 9 -1.62 -16.47 -27.70
C PRO A 9 -2.21 -15.31 -26.90
N LEU A 10 -1.36 -14.38 -26.49
CA LEU A 10 -1.81 -13.16 -25.82
C LEU A 10 -2.66 -12.34 -26.80
N PRO A 11 -3.77 -11.72 -26.33
CA PRO A 11 -4.55 -10.81 -27.15
C PRO A 11 -3.66 -9.68 -27.68
N THR A 12 -3.78 -9.37 -28.97
CA THR A 12 -3.04 -8.27 -29.60
C THR A 12 -3.56 -6.92 -29.11
N SER A 13 -2.65 -5.99 -28.79
CA SER A 13 -3.03 -4.62 -28.45
C SER A 13 -3.45 -3.86 -29.71
N SER A 14 -4.53 -3.09 -29.62
CA SER A 14 -5.00 -2.23 -30.71
C SER A 14 -3.98 -1.11 -31.03
N PRO A 15 -4.02 -0.51 -32.24
CA PRO A 15 -3.16 0.62 -32.58
C PRO A 15 -3.30 1.80 -31.60
N ALA A 16 -4.52 2.08 -31.11
CA ALA A 16 -4.77 3.11 -30.12
C ALA A 16 -4.16 2.79 -28.74
N GLU A 17 -4.23 1.52 -28.29
CA GLU A 17 -3.52 1.09 -27.09
C GLU A 17 -2.00 1.23 -27.25
N LYS A 18 -1.45 0.89 -28.43
CA LYS A 18 -0.02 1.06 -28.69
C LYS A 18 0.41 2.53 -28.70
N LEU A 19 -0.39 3.42 -29.29
CA LEU A 19 -0.11 4.86 -29.32
C LEU A 19 -0.08 5.45 -27.92
N THR A 20 -1.07 5.13 -27.09
CA THR A 20 -1.12 5.62 -25.70
C THR A 20 0.04 5.07 -24.84
N LEU A 21 0.45 3.82 -25.06
CA LEU A 21 1.65 3.26 -24.43
C LEU A 21 2.95 3.92 -24.95
N ALA A 22 3.01 4.30 -26.22
CA ALA A 22 4.14 5.06 -26.78
C ALA A 22 4.24 6.46 -26.16
N VAL A 23 3.11 7.12 -25.89
CA VAL A 23 3.06 8.39 -25.14
C VAL A 23 3.62 8.20 -23.72
N VAL A 24 3.24 7.13 -23.02
CA VAL A 24 3.82 6.81 -21.70
C VAL A 24 5.33 6.58 -21.80
N ALA A 25 5.80 5.83 -22.80
CA ALA A 25 7.23 5.60 -23.02
C ALA A 25 7.99 6.90 -23.32
N GLY A 26 7.40 7.80 -24.12
CA GLY A 26 7.94 9.14 -24.37
C GLY A 26 8.01 9.99 -23.09
N GLY A 27 7.02 9.87 -22.20
CA GLY A 27 7.06 10.50 -20.88
C GLY A 27 8.16 9.95 -19.99
N LEU A 28 8.41 8.63 -19.99
CA LEU A 28 9.53 8.02 -19.27
C LEU A 28 10.88 8.47 -19.83
N LEU A 29 11.00 8.62 -21.15
CA LEU A 29 12.18 9.18 -21.79
C LEU A 29 12.40 10.64 -21.36
N ALA A 30 11.35 11.46 -21.36
CA ALA A 30 11.41 12.84 -20.87
C ALA A 30 11.83 12.90 -19.39
N LEU A 31 11.45 11.92 -18.56
CA LEU A 31 11.91 11.85 -17.17
C LEU A 31 13.42 11.60 -17.07
N LEU A 32 13.98 10.76 -17.94
CA LEU A 32 15.43 10.55 -18.03
C LEU A 32 16.15 11.81 -18.50
N LEU A 33 15.57 12.56 -19.45
CA LEU A 33 16.08 13.86 -19.87
C LEU A 33 16.03 14.87 -18.72
N ALA A 34 14.93 14.92 -17.97
CA ALA A 34 14.81 15.78 -16.79
C ALA A 34 15.85 15.46 -15.71
N LEU A 35 16.25 14.19 -15.60
CA LEU A 35 17.30 13.75 -14.67
C LEU A 35 18.69 14.22 -15.13
N ALA A 36 18.96 14.25 -16.44
CA ALA A 36 20.30 14.46 -17.00
C ALA A 36 20.58 15.87 -17.57
N ASP A 37 19.55 16.68 -17.86
CA ASP A 37 19.75 18.00 -18.46
C ASP A 37 20.41 18.97 -17.45
N ALA A 38 21.47 19.64 -17.90
CA ALA A 38 22.23 20.58 -17.09
C ALA A 38 21.58 21.98 -17.02
N ASP A 39 20.69 22.31 -17.98
CA ASP A 39 20.00 23.59 -17.98
C ASP A 39 18.75 23.56 -17.08
N PRO A 40 18.67 24.40 -16.02
CA PRO A 40 17.55 24.34 -15.08
C PRO A 40 16.18 24.68 -15.67
N GLY A 41 16.12 25.43 -16.77
CA GLY A 41 14.88 25.78 -17.46
C GLY A 41 14.35 24.59 -18.27
N ARG A 42 15.21 23.96 -19.06
CA ARG A 42 14.87 22.76 -19.85
C ARG A 42 14.60 21.57 -18.95
N GLN A 43 15.42 21.34 -17.94
CA GLN A 43 15.22 20.31 -16.91
C GLN A 43 13.80 20.36 -16.31
N ARG A 44 13.34 21.55 -15.89
CA ARG A 44 11.97 21.75 -15.39
C ARG A 44 10.92 21.42 -16.44
N THR A 45 11.12 21.90 -17.67
CA THR A 45 10.20 21.64 -18.79
C THR A 45 10.09 20.14 -19.07
N TRP A 46 11.21 19.42 -19.11
CA TRP A 46 11.23 17.97 -19.27
C TRP A 46 10.51 17.24 -18.15
N LEU A 47 10.67 17.69 -16.89
CA LEU A 47 9.98 17.08 -15.76
C LEU A 47 8.47 17.22 -15.89
N TYR A 48 7.93 18.42 -16.10
CA TYR A 48 6.48 18.60 -16.22
C TYR A 48 5.91 17.92 -17.47
N LEU A 49 6.66 17.91 -18.58
CA LEU A 49 6.30 17.14 -19.76
C LEU A 49 6.23 15.64 -19.44
N ALA A 50 7.23 15.10 -18.74
CA ALA A 50 7.25 13.70 -18.31
C ALA A 50 6.04 13.35 -17.45
N LEU A 51 5.75 14.16 -16.42
CA LEU A 51 4.60 13.96 -15.54
C LEU A 51 3.27 14.02 -16.32
N GLY A 52 3.14 14.98 -17.24
CA GLY A 52 1.96 15.11 -18.11
C GLY A 52 1.77 13.93 -19.04
N LEU A 53 2.81 13.52 -19.78
CA LEU A 53 2.76 12.42 -20.74
C LEU A 53 2.53 11.06 -20.06
N VAL A 54 3.22 10.78 -18.94
CA VAL A 54 3.02 9.53 -18.19
C VAL A 54 1.60 9.45 -17.62
N SER A 55 1.12 10.54 -17.00
CA SER A 55 -0.20 10.58 -16.39
C SER A 55 -1.32 10.53 -17.43
N GLY A 56 -1.28 11.43 -18.41
CA GLY A 56 -2.26 11.51 -19.49
C GLY A 56 -2.27 10.25 -20.35
N GLY A 57 -1.11 9.74 -20.73
CA GLY A 57 -0.96 8.51 -21.50
C GLY A 57 -1.52 7.29 -20.76
N THR A 58 -1.23 7.17 -19.46
CA THR A 58 -1.72 6.05 -18.64
C THR A 58 -3.23 6.11 -18.42
N LEU A 59 -3.79 7.30 -18.20
CA LEU A 59 -5.24 7.48 -18.08
C LEU A 59 -5.94 7.21 -19.41
N ALA A 60 -5.43 7.73 -20.52
CA ALA A 60 -5.96 7.46 -21.86
C ALA A 60 -5.92 5.96 -22.20
N TRP A 61 -4.78 5.30 -21.94
CA TRP A 61 -4.65 3.85 -22.09
C TRP A 61 -5.67 3.09 -21.23
N SER A 62 -5.85 3.52 -19.97
CA SER A 62 -6.78 2.87 -19.04
C SER A 62 -8.24 3.03 -19.49
N TRP A 63 -8.61 4.19 -20.03
CA TRP A 63 -9.93 4.41 -20.61
C TRP A 63 -10.18 3.52 -21.84
N LEU A 64 -9.22 3.45 -22.77
CA LEU A 64 -9.30 2.55 -23.93
C LEU A 64 -9.43 1.09 -23.47
N LYS A 65 -8.60 0.67 -22.51
CA LYS A 65 -8.54 -0.72 -22.07
C LYS A 65 -9.77 -1.16 -21.29
N PHE A 66 -10.23 -0.35 -20.35
CA PHE A 66 -11.27 -0.75 -19.39
C PHE A 66 -12.61 -0.05 -19.63
N GLY A 67 -12.60 1.20 -20.09
CA GLY A 67 -13.79 2.02 -20.28
C GLY A 67 -14.67 1.58 -21.46
N GLN A 68 -14.04 1.10 -22.54
CA GLN A 68 -14.76 0.65 -23.75
C GLN A 68 -15.24 -0.81 -23.69
N HIS A 69 -14.70 -1.62 -22.77
CA HIS A 69 -15.08 -3.03 -22.60
C HIS A 69 -16.21 -3.19 -21.57
N PRO A 70 -17.09 -4.21 -21.67
CA PRO A 70 -18.16 -4.42 -20.70
C PRO A 70 -17.66 -4.39 -19.25
N ALA A 71 -18.47 -3.76 -18.38
CA ALA A 71 -18.16 -3.68 -16.96
C ALA A 71 -18.11 -5.09 -16.35
N GLY A 72 -17.04 -5.41 -15.62
CA GLY A 72 -16.88 -6.72 -15.01
C GLY A 72 -15.47 -6.96 -14.47
N VAL A 73 -15.20 -8.21 -14.09
CA VAL A 73 -13.92 -8.64 -13.52
C VAL A 73 -12.94 -8.94 -14.65
N GLN A 74 -11.97 -8.04 -14.86
CA GLN A 74 -11.03 -8.13 -15.99
C GLN A 74 -9.61 -8.53 -15.53
N HIS A 75 -9.38 -9.83 -15.32
CA HIS A 75 -8.08 -10.41 -14.89
C HIS A 75 -7.50 -11.41 -15.91
N ASN A 76 -7.68 -11.14 -17.20
CA ASN A 76 -7.33 -12.08 -18.25
C ASN A 76 -5.82 -12.11 -18.52
N ASN A 77 -5.25 -13.31 -18.57
CA ASN A 77 -3.88 -13.60 -19.00
C ASN A 77 -2.78 -12.92 -18.16
N LEU A 78 -3.04 -12.59 -16.89
CA LEU A 78 -2.05 -11.90 -16.03
C LEU A 78 -0.75 -12.69 -15.85
N TRP A 79 -0.84 -14.02 -15.78
CA TRP A 79 0.33 -14.90 -15.65
C TRP A 79 1.15 -15.04 -16.93
N LEU A 80 0.54 -14.79 -18.09
CA LEU A 80 1.17 -14.97 -19.41
C LEU A 80 1.91 -13.71 -19.89
N ARG A 81 1.62 -12.53 -19.31
CA ARG A 81 2.23 -11.26 -19.73
C ARG A 81 3.60 -11.06 -19.09
N ALA A 82 4.59 -10.65 -19.88
CA ALA A 82 5.95 -10.37 -19.39
C ALA A 82 6.01 -9.28 -18.31
N SER A 83 5.07 -8.33 -18.32
CA SER A 83 5.00 -7.23 -17.35
C SER A 83 4.35 -7.60 -16.01
N THR A 84 3.59 -8.69 -15.91
CA THR A 84 2.83 -9.07 -14.69
C THR A 84 3.06 -10.51 -14.22
N GLY A 85 3.68 -11.36 -15.03
CA GLY A 85 3.96 -12.77 -14.76
C GLY A 85 5.43 -13.08 -14.45
N ARG A 86 6.16 -12.16 -13.81
CA ARG A 86 7.61 -12.27 -13.53
C ARG A 86 8.51 -12.42 -14.78
N GLY A 87 8.07 -11.91 -15.92
CA GLY A 87 8.91 -11.83 -17.13
C GLY A 87 9.93 -10.70 -17.07
N GLY A 88 10.73 -10.53 -18.14
CA GLY A 88 11.82 -9.56 -18.17
C GLY A 88 11.39 -8.12 -17.85
N ILE A 89 10.23 -7.68 -18.36
CA ILE A 89 9.69 -6.33 -18.08
C ILE A 89 9.39 -6.16 -16.59
N ALA A 90 8.80 -7.18 -15.94
CA ALA A 90 8.53 -7.13 -14.50
C ALA A 90 9.82 -6.99 -13.67
N TRP A 91 10.89 -7.72 -14.03
CA TRP A 91 12.19 -7.61 -13.38
C TRP A 91 12.84 -6.24 -13.58
N VAL A 92 12.80 -5.69 -14.80
CA VAL A 92 13.30 -4.33 -15.08
C VAL A 92 12.53 -3.30 -14.25
N THR A 93 11.19 -3.39 -14.21
CA THR A 93 10.38 -2.50 -13.35
C THR A 93 10.76 -2.65 -11.88
N GLY A 94 10.92 -3.88 -11.38
CA GLY A 94 11.34 -4.14 -10.01
C GLY A 94 12.70 -3.54 -9.68
N LEU A 95 13.69 -3.68 -10.57
CA LEU A 95 15.02 -3.11 -10.42
C LEU A 95 14.99 -1.58 -10.42
N VAL A 96 14.23 -0.96 -11.33
CA VAL A 96 14.09 0.50 -11.39
C VAL A 96 13.43 1.05 -10.13
N LEU A 97 12.33 0.44 -9.66
CA LEU A 97 11.67 0.86 -8.42
C LEU A 97 12.59 0.68 -7.21
N THR A 98 13.24 -0.47 -7.10
CA THR A 98 14.20 -0.76 -6.01
C THR A 98 15.36 0.22 -6.03
N GLY A 99 15.94 0.47 -7.21
CA GLY A 99 17.03 1.42 -7.41
C GLY A 99 16.63 2.85 -7.05
N PHE A 100 15.42 3.29 -7.42
CA PHE A 100 14.90 4.59 -7.01
C PHE A 100 14.86 4.74 -5.49
N TYR A 101 14.34 3.74 -4.76
CA TYR A 101 14.32 3.78 -3.29
C TYR A 101 15.73 3.72 -2.67
N VAL A 102 16.65 2.95 -3.25
CA VAL A 102 18.05 2.93 -2.80
C VAL A 102 18.70 4.30 -2.95
N VAL A 103 18.53 4.95 -4.10
CA VAL A 103 19.04 6.30 -4.33
C VAL A 103 18.39 7.29 -3.36
N LEU A 104 17.05 7.27 -3.25
CA LEU A 104 16.28 8.15 -2.39
C LEU A 104 16.74 8.10 -0.92
N TYR A 105 16.89 6.91 -0.34
CA TYR A 105 17.19 6.78 1.09
C TYR A 105 18.68 6.89 1.43
N TRP A 106 19.59 6.48 0.53
CA TRP A 106 21.03 6.40 0.83
C TRP A 106 21.89 7.45 0.12
N TYR A 107 21.43 8.02 -0.98
CA TYR A 107 22.26 8.89 -1.84
C TYR A 107 21.67 10.28 -2.08
N SER A 108 20.46 10.56 -1.57
CA SER A 108 19.78 11.85 -1.76
C SER A 108 19.56 12.64 -0.46
N GLY A 109 20.15 12.20 0.65
CA GLY A 109 20.00 12.87 1.94
C GLY A 109 20.38 14.35 1.89
N ASP A 110 19.58 15.19 2.56
CA ASP A 110 19.84 16.62 2.68
C ASP A 110 21.15 16.84 3.47
N ASN A 111 22.18 17.31 2.77
CA ASN A 111 23.47 17.66 3.35
C ASN A 111 23.52 19.12 3.85
N GLY A 112 22.37 19.82 3.88
CA GLY A 112 22.27 21.23 4.25
C GLY A 112 22.82 22.19 3.20
N GLN A 113 23.31 21.68 2.08
CA GLN A 113 23.85 22.45 0.95
C GLN A 113 22.91 22.44 -0.26
N GLY A 114 21.72 21.84 -0.13
CA GLY A 114 20.75 21.72 -1.22
C GLY A 114 21.21 20.81 -2.35
N ASN A 115 22.07 19.83 -2.08
CA ASN A 115 22.50 18.83 -3.05
C ASN A 115 21.89 17.46 -2.73
N PHE A 116 21.02 16.95 -3.61
CA PHE A 116 20.31 15.67 -3.44
C PHE A 116 20.92 14.52 -4.26
N GLY A 117 22.22 14.63 -4.60
CA GLY A 117 22.98 13.60 -5.29
C GLY A 117 22.36 13.26 -6.66
N PRO A 118 22.16 11.98 -7.00
CA PRO A 118 21.61 11.60 -8.31
C PRO A 118 20.20 12.13 -8.59
N LEU A 119 19.42 12.52 -7.56
CA LEU A 119 18.06 13.05 -7.73
C LEU A 119 18.00 14.59 -7.75
N ASN A 120 19.14 15.28 -7.72
CA ASN A 120 19.22 16.74 -7.61
C ASN A 120 18.31 17.46 -8.61
N ASN A 121 18.40 17.08 -9.88
CA ASN A 121 17.61 17.66 -10.95
C ASN A 121 16.10 17.36 -10.82
N LEU A 122 15.73 16.19 -10.31
CA LEU A 122 14.30 15.91 -10.10
C LEU A 122 13.74 16.70 -8.91
N VAL A 123 14.52 16.86 -7.84
CA VAL A 123 14.12 17.65 -6.67
C VAL A 123 13.94 19.11 -7.04
N HIS A 124 14.98 19.75 -7.60
CA HIS A 124 14.88 21.17 -8.01
C HIS A 124 13.88 21.42 -9.12
N GLY A 125 13.58 20.41 -9.93
CA GLY A 125 12.51 20.49 -10.91
C GLY A 125 11.14 20.80 -10.29
N LEU A 126 10.94 20.41 -9.03
CA LEU A 126 9.72 20.65 -8.26
C LEU A 126 9.80 21.87 -7.34
N ASP A 127 10.88 22.65 -7.34
CA ASP A 127 11.03 23.81 -6.43
C ASP A 127 9.86 24.78 -6.54
N GLY A 128 9.45 25.12 -7.77
CA GLY A 128 8.32 26.02 -7.99
C GLY A 128 6.99 25.49 -7.42
N PHE A 129 6.75 24.18 -7.54
CA PHE A 129 5.56 23.55 -7.00
C PHE A 129 5.62 23.43 -5.47
N SER A 130 6.78 23.10 -4.92
CA SER A 130 7.01 23.08 -3.48
C SER A 130 6.83 24.46 -2.85
N GLN A 131 7.34 25.51 -3.50
CA GLN A 131 7.23 26.87 -3.02
C GLN A 131 5.76 27.33 -3.00
N LEU A 132 4.96 26.95 -4.00
CA LEU A 132 3.54 27.23 -4.05
C LEU A 132 2.77 26.54 -2.90
N LEU A 133 3.05 25.28 -2.62
CA LEU A 133 2.29 24.49 -1.65
C LEU A 133 2.77 24.65 -0.20
N ARG A 134 4.09 24.81 0.01
CA ARG A 134 4.76 24.69 1.32
C ARG A 134 5.56 25.92 1.73
N ALA A 135 5.67 26.93 0.85
CA ALA A 135 6.55 28.09 1.03
C ALA A 135 8.02 27.72 1.35
N ARG A 136 8.47 26.57 0.82
CA ARG A 136 9.82 26.01 1.03
C ARG A 136 10.36 25.40 -0.26
N PRO A 137 11.69 25.35 -0.46
CA PRO A 137 12.29 24.62 -1.58
C PRO A 137 11.90 23.14 -1.52
N ALA A 138 11.96 22.47 -2.66
CA ALA A 138 11.70 21.04 -2.72
C ALA A 138 12.84 20.28 -2.03
N ASP A 139 12.49 19.12 -1.49
CA ASP A 139 13.41 18.18 -0.89
C ASP A 139 13.11 16.78 -1.43
N GLN A 140 13.98 15.81 -1.11
CA GLN A 140 13.79 14.42 -1.55
C GLN A 140 12.45 13.80 -1.12
N TRP A 141 11.91 14.19 0.05
CA TRP A 141 10.65 13.66 0.58
C TRP A 141 9.45 14.28 -0.14
N PHE A 142 9.56 15.53 -0.57
CA PHE A 142 8.56 16.17 -1.41
C PHE A 142 8.51 15.58 -2.82
N LEU A 143 9.68 15.30 -3.42
CA LEU A 143 9.77 14.57 -4.68
C LEU A 143 9.10 13.20 -4.55
N TYR A 144 9.48 12.46 -3.50
CA TYR A 144 8.88 11.17 -3.19
C TYR A 144 7.36 11.27 -3.00
N GLY A 145 6.88 12.19 -2.16
CA GLY A 145 5.48 12.41 -1.88
C GLY A 145 4.67 12.80 -3.12
N THR A 146 5.26 13.59 -4.02
CA THR A 146 4.66 13.97 -5.30
C THR A 146 4.51 12.76 -6.22
N PHE A 147 5.58 11.99 -6.43
CA PHE A 147 5.53 10.78 -7.26
C PHE A 147 4.59 9.72 -6.68
N TYR A 148 4.61 9.55 -5.35
CA TYR A 148 3.75 8.62 -4.63
C TYR A 148 2.27 8.98 -4.78
N THR A 149 1.94 10.26 -4.57
CA THR A 149 0.57 10.78 -4.71
C THR A 149 0.10 10.67 -6.16
N LEU A 150 0.96 11.03 -7.13
CA LEU A 150 0.64 10.92 -8.54
C LEU A 150 0.39 9.46 -8.96
N ALA A 151 1.22 8.52 -8.49
CA ALA A 151 1.04 7.10 -8.75
C ALA A 151 -0.32 6.61 -8.23
N ILE A 152 -0.71 7.00 -7.01
CA ILE A 152 -2.03 6.65 -6.43
C ILE A 152 -3.16 7.27 -7.23
N LEU A 153 -3.05 8.53 -7.66
CA LEU A 153 -4.13 9.21 -8.39
C LEU A 153 -4.31 8.64 -9.81
N VAL A 154 -3.21 8.46 -10.54
CA VAL A 154 -3.23 7.94 -11.92
C VAL A 154 -3.68 6.48 -11.93
N MET A 155 -3.08 5.63 -11.07
CA MET A 155 -3.46 4.23 -10.99
C MET A 155 -4.80 4.02 -10.27
N GLY A 156 -5.22 5.00 -9.44
CA GLY A 156 -6.57 5.11 -8.90
C GLY A 156 -7.59 5.36 -10.01
N GLY A 157 -7.34 6.31 -10.91
CA GLY A 157 -8.16 6.52 -12.12
C GLY A 157 -8.30 5.26 -12.96
N ARG A 158 -7.19 4.53 -13.18
CA ARG A 158 -7.23 3.20 -13.81
C ARG A 158 -8.13 2.22 -13.06
N ALA A 159 -8.01 2.16 -11.73
CA ALA A 159 -8.81 1.26 -10.90
C ALA A 159 -10.31 1.62 -10.94
N LEU A 160 -10.67 2.91 -11.02
CA LEU A 160 -12.06 3.36 -11.15
C LEU A 160 -12.69 2.86 -12.46
N TRP A 161 -11.99 2.92 -13.59
CA TRP A 161 -12.51 2.35 -14.84
C TRP A 161 -12.59 0.82 -14.79
N LYS A 162 -11.54 0.16 -14.28
CA LYS A 162 -11.47 -1.31 -14.22
C LYS A 162 -12.55 -1.91 -13.32
N TYR A 163 -12.83 -1.30 -12.18
CA TYR A 163 -13.78 -1.82 -11.18
C TYR A 163 -15.12 -1.09 -11.16
N ARG A 164 -15.48 -0.41 -12.25
CA ARG A 164 -16.73 0.38 -12.38
C ARG A 164 -18.03 -0.37 -12.11
N HIS A 165 -18.01 -1.70 -12.18
CA HIS A 165 -19.16 -2.54 -11.86
C HIS A 165 -19.44 -2.63 -10.35
N SER A 166 -18.46 -2.33 -9.48
CA SER A 166 -18.58 -2.50 -8.04
C SER A 166 -18.53 -1.15 -7.32
N ARG A 167 -19.69 -0.73 -6.78
CA ARG A 167 -19.79 0.51 -5.97
C ARG A 167 -18.84 0.48 -4.77
N TYR A 168 -18.67 -0.67 -4.13
CA TYR A 168 -17.73 -0.82 -3.02
C TYR A 168 -16.29 -0.49 -3.43
N GLN A 169 -15.86 -0.98 -4.59
CA GLN A 169 -14.52 -0.72 -5.09
C GLN A 169 -14.33 0.74 -5.51
N LEU A 170 -15.35 1.35 -6.15
CA LEU A 170 -15.31 2.76 -6.52
C LEU A 170 -15.15 3.67 -5.30
N ILE A 171 -15.97 3.50 -4.27
CA ILE A 171 -15.92 4.32 -3.06
C ILE A 171 -14.59 4.12 -2.34
N ARG A 172 -14.14 2.87 -2.23
CA ARG A 172 -12.86 2.53 -1.58
C ARG A 172 -11.66 3.16 -2.31
N THR A 173 -11.61 3.08 -3.64
CA THR A 173 -10.56 3.71 -4.44
C THR A 173 -10.61 5.23 -4.30
N GLY A 174 -11.80 5.83 -4.34
CA GLY A 174 -11.97 7.26 -4.09
C GLY A 174 -11.48 7.67 -2.69
N SER A 175 -11.77 6.86 -1.67
CA SER A 175 -11.31 7.08 -0.30
C SER A 175 -9.78 7.12 -0.20
N VAL A 176 -9.07 6.13 -0.73
CA VAL A 176 -7.60 6.12 -0.64
C VAL A 176 -6.96 7.26 -1.44
N MET A 177 -7.55 7.66 -2.57
CA MET A 177 -7.11 8.84 -3.33
C MET A 177 -7.31 10.13 -2.53
N PHE A 178 -8.47 10.27 -1.87
CA PHE A 178 -8.79 11.42 -1.04
C PHE A 178 -7.85 11.53 0.17
N PHE A 179 -7.64 10.44 0.92
CA PHE A 179 -6.74 10.47 2.08
C PHE A 179 -5.28 10.68 1.67
N GLN A 180 -4.84 10.12 0.53
CA GLN A 180 -3.50 10.38 0.04
C GLN A 180 -3.32 11.85 -0.35
N LEU A 181 -4.20 12.40 -1.20
CA LEU A 181 -4.06 13.76 -1.71
C LEU A 181 -4.33 14.79 -0.61
N GLY A 182 -5.42 14.64 0.14
CA GLY A 182 -5.82 15.59 1.18
C GLY A 182 -4.95 15.46 2.44
N PHE A 183 -5.00 14.31 3.10
CA PHE A 183 -4.41 14.13 4.43
C PHE A 183 -2.91 13.84 4.42
N ALA A 184 -2.40 13.18 3.38
CA ALA A 184 -0.99 12.80 3.31
C ALA A 184 -0.13 13.71 2.42
N PHE A 185 -0.73 14.62 1.64
CA PHE A 185 0.03 15.49 0.74
C PHE A 185 -0.29 16.98 0.94
N ILE A 186 -1.55 17.39 0.78
CA ILE A 186 -1.95 18.80 0.88
C ILE A 186 -1.86 19.31 2.32
N ILE A 187 -2.48 18.64 3.30
CA ILE A 187 -2.52 19.13 4.69
C ILE A 187 -1.11 19.29 5.28
N PRO A 188 -0.19 18.31 5.21
CA PRO A 188 1.19 18.49 5.68
C PRO A 188 1.91 19.65 4.97
N GLY A 189 1.69 19.80 3.65
CA GLY A 189 2.26 20.90 2.88
C GLY A 189 1.75 22.27 3.33
N LEU A 190 0.44 22.40 3.57
CA LEU A 190 -0.17 23.63 4.09
C LEU A 190 0.30 23.94 5.51
N LEU A 191 0.49 22.94 6.37
CA LEU A 191 1.09 23.16 7.69
C LEU A 191 2.47 23.80 7.56
N GLN A 192 3.32 23.28 6.67
CA GLN A 192 4.65 23.86 6.42
C GLN A 192 4.56 25.27 5.83
N PHE A 193 3.57 25.56 4.98
CA PHE A 193 3.30 26.90 4.45
C PHE A 193 3.04 27.91 5.57
N PHE A 194 2.25 27.53 6.58
CA PHE A 194 2.00 28.34 7.78
C PHE A 194 3.11 28.23 8.84
N GLN A 195 4.30 27.74 8.47
CA GLN A 195 5.46 27.56 9.34
C GLN A 195 5.18 26.66 10.56
N GLN A 196 4.18 25.79 10.47
CA GLN A 196 3.85 24.80 11.50
C GLN A 196 4.63 23.49 11.29
N PRO A 197 4.78 22.67 12.34
CA PRO A 197 5.38 21.35 12.23
C PRO A 197 4.64 20.47 11.20
N GLU A 198 5.40 19.73 10.40
CA GLU A 198 4.84 18.78 9.45
C GLU A 198 4.20 17.61 10.18
N TYR A 199 2.89 17.45 10.02
CA TYR A 199 2.13 16.41 10.70
C TYR A 199 1.14 15.70 9.77
N TYR A 200 1.16 14.37 9.82
CA TYR A 200 0.30 13.52 9.00
C TYR A 200 -0.86 12.95 9.83
N PHE A 201 -2.04 13.52 9.68
CA PHE A 201 -3.23 13.15 10.46
C PHE A 201 -3.81 11.76 10.14
N SER A 202 -3.27 11.07 9.12
CA SER A 202 -3.69 9.72 8.71
C SER A 202 -2.71 8.61 9.11
N TYR A 203 -1.58 8.94 9.76
CA TYR A 203 -0.63 7.94 10.25
C TYR A 203 -0.62 7.88 11.77
N PHE A 204 -0.76 6.67 12.29
CA PHE A 204 -0.93 6.42 13.73
C PHE A 204 0.10 5.42 14.23
N TRP A 205 0.36 5.42 15.54
CA TRP A 205 1.09 4.34 16.18
C TRP A 205 0.35 3.00 16.00
N PRO A 206 1.06 1.88 15.74
CA PRO A 206 2.52 1.72 15.73
C PRO A 206 3.19 1.92 14.36
N LEU A 207 2.49 2.40 13.32
CA LEU A 207 3.10 2.66 12.02
C LEU A 207 4.02 3.90 12.06
N LYS A 208 3.48 5.01 12.57
CA LYS A 208 4.21 6.28 12.77
C LYS A 208 4.52 6.45 14.25
N TYR A 209 5.43 5.60 14.71
CA TYR A 209 5.75 5.42 16.12
C TYR A 209 6.44 6.64 16.73
N ASP A 210 7.16 7.41 15.92
CA ASP A 210 7.94 8.58 16.29
C ASP A 210 7.07 9.71 16.86
N TYR A 211 5.79 9.79 16.49
CA TYR A 211 4.84 10.78 17.01
C TYR A 211 4.53 10.61 18.49
N LEU A 212 4.66 9.40 19.03
CA LEU A 212 4.44 9.12 20.45
C LEU A 212 5.74 8.95 21.23
N PHE A 213 6.89 9.26 20.63
CA PHE A 213 8.13 9.32 21.39
C PHE A 213 8.18 10.57 22.27
N PRO A 214 8.76 10.50 23.49
CA PRO A 214 8.75 11.62 24.43
C PRO A 214 9.33 12.92 23.85
N GLY A 215 10.39 12.82 23.05
CA GLY A 215 11.01 13.97 22.39
C GLY A 215 10.06 14.68 21.41
N THR A 216 9.39 13.92 20.55
CA THR A 216 8.43 14.47 19.58
C THR A 216 7.20 15.05 20.27
N VAL A 217 6.67 14.36 21.28
CA VAL A 217 5.52 14.83 22.07
C VAL A 217 5.85 16.16 22.75
N THR A 218 7.03 16.27 23.37
CA THR A 218 7.48 17.50 24.02
C THR A 218 7.67 18.62 23.01
N SER A 219 8.31 18.34 21.87
CA SER A 219 8.51 19.31 20.79
C SER A 219 7.18 19.83 20.23
N LEU A 220 6.23 18.93 19.95
CA LEU A 220 4.91 19.34 19.46
C LEU A 220 4.14 20.14 20.51
N ALA A 221 4.12 19.72 21.77
CA ALA A 221 3.41 20.44 22.83
C ALA A 221 3.95 21.87 23.04
N GLN A 222 5.24 22.11 22.78
CA GLN A 222 5.86 23.44 22.85
C GLN A 222 5.47 24.35 21.67
N ASN A 223 4.94 23.81 20.57
CA ASN A 223 4.49 24.58 19.40
C ASN A 223 3.07 25.16 19.55
N GLY A 224 2.63 25.42 20.78
CA GLY A 224 1.34 26.05 21.09
C GLY A 224 0.12 25.13 20.93
N GLY A 225 -1.07 25.73 20.83
CA GLY A 225 -2.36 25.00 20.88
C GLY A 225 -2.54 23.97 19.77
N LEU A 226 -2.05 24.26 18.55
CA LEU A 226 -2.10 23.31 17.44
C LEU A 226 -1.23 22.08 17.70
N GLY A 227 -0.03 22.28 18.25
CA GLY A 227 0.87 21.17 18.58
C GLY A 227 0.33 20.28 19.69
N VAL A 228 -0.30 20.86 20.72
CA VAL A 228 -1.05 20.10 21.74
C VAL A 228 -2.19 19.29 21.11
N PHE A 229 -2.94 19.89 20.17
CA PHE A 229 -3.98 19.17 19.43
C PHE A 229 -3.41 18.01 18.61
N MET A 230 -2.24 18.17 17.96
CA MET A 230 -1.59 17.08 17.21
C MET A 230 -1.23 15.90 18.11
N VAL A 231 -0.68 16.15 19.30
CA VAL A 231 -0.39 15.12 20.30
C VAL A 231 -1.68 14.43 20.75
N PHE A 232 -2.71 15.22 21.09
CA PHE A 232 -4.02 14.70 21.48
C PHE A 232 -4.61 13.81 20.37
N TRP A 233 -4.61 14.28 19.12
CA TRP A 233 -5.09 13.53 17.96
C TRP A 233 -4.31 12.23 17.77
N GLY A 234 -2.98 12.28 17.84
CA GLY A 234 -2.13 11.10 17.73
C GLY A 234 -2.45 10.04 18.79
N ALA A 235 -2.55 10.46 20.06
CA ALA A 235 -2.87 9.56 21.16
C ALA A 235 -4.29 8.98 21.07
N VAL A 236 -5.29 9.82 20.81
CA VAL A 236 -6.70 9.40 20.67
C VAL A 236 -6.86 8.48 19.47
N MET A 237 -6.29 8.81 18.32
CA MET A 237 -6.40 7.96 17.14
C MET A 237 -5.71 6.62 17.34
N SER A 238 -4.54 6.59 18.00
CA SER A 238 -3.79 5.35 18.24
C SER A 238 -4.44 4.43 19.26
N PHE A 239 -4.84 4.95 20.42
CA PHE A 239 -5.26 4.12 21.55
C PHE A 239 -6.77 4.00 21.74
N LEU A 240 -7.56 4.92 21.16
CA LEU A 240 -9.01 4.91 21.30
C LEU A 240 -9.70 4.66 19.96
N ALA A 241 -9.56 5.56 18.99
CA ALA A 241 -10.32 5.49 17.76
C ALA A 241 -9.94 4.25 16.93
N THR A 242 -8.65 3.92 16.82
CA THR A 242 -8.18 2.75 16.06
C THR A 242 -8.78 1.44 16.59
N PRO A 243 -8.68 1.10 17.90
CA PRO A 243 -9.38 -0.05 18.46
C PRO A 243 -10.89 -0.06 18.24
N VAL A 244 -11.56 1.07 18.47
CA VAL A 244 -13.02 1.19 18.31
C VAL A 244 -13.43 0.98 16.86
N LEU A 245 -12.78 1.64 15.91
CA LEU A 245 -13.06 1.48 14.48
C LEU A 245 -12.74 0.05 14.01
N THR A 246 -11.67 -0.57 14.53
CA THR A 246 -11.36 -1.97 14.20
C THR A 246 -12.34 -2.95 14.82
N TYR A 247 -12.90 -2.65 15.99
CA TYR A 247 -13.98 -3.43 16.56
C TYR A 247 -15.20 -3.48 15.61
N PHE A 248 -15.64 -2.34 15.08
CA PHE A 248 -16.82 -2.26 14.20
C PHE A 248 -16.56 -2.66 12.75
N TYR A 249 -15.42 -2.29 12.18
CA TYR A 249 -15.17 -2.42 10.75
C TYR A 249 -14.07 -3.43 10.40
N GLY A 250 -13.40 -4.01 11.39
CA GLY A 250 -12.18 -4.79 11.17
C GLY A 250 -11.03 -3.90 10.72
N LYS A 251 -9.95 -4.47 10.20
CA LYS A 251 -8.79 -3.70 9.75
C LYS A 251 -9.00 -2.95 8.43
N ARG A 252 -10.14 -3.17 7.77
CA ARG A 252 -10.42 -2.59 6.45
C ARG A 252 -10.47 -1.07 6.48
N TRP A 253 -11.06 -0.48 7.53
CA TRP A 253 -11.21 0.98 7.65
C TRP A 253 -9.87 1.71 7.49
N TYR A 254 -8.77 1.11 7.97
CA TYR A 254 -7.45 1.70 7.83
C TYR A 254 -6.71 1.15 6.61
N CYS A 255 -6.40 -0.16 6.61
CA CYS A 255 -5.48 -0.76 5.64
C CYS A 255 -5.96 -0.74 4.18
N SER A 256 -7.26 -0.52 3.94
CA SER A 256 -7.86 -0.56 2.60
C SER A 256 -8.59 0.72 2.21
N TRP A 257 -8.85 1.64 3.16
CA TRP A 257 -9.62 2.86 2.91
C TRP A 257 -8.86 4.17 3.24
N VAL A 258 -7.89 4.15 4.15
CA VAL A 258 -7.19 5.37 4.64
C VAL A 258 -5.68 5.31 4.43
N CYS A 259 -5.06 4.16 4.71
CA CYS A 259 -3.61 4.02 4.74
C CYS A 259 -2.97 4.23 3.35
N GLY A 260 -1.99 5.14 3.26
CA GLY A 260 -1.24 5.42 2.02
C GLY A 260 -0.58 4.17 1.42
N CYS A 261 0.08 3.35 2.26
CA CYS A 261 0.66 2.06 1.81
C CYS A 261 -0.40 1.13 1.20
N GLY A 262 -1.61 1.14 1.76
CA GLY A 262 -2.74 0.42 1.19
C GLY A 262 -3.19 1.02 -0.13
N GLY A 263 -3.28 2.34 -0.21
CA GLY A 263 -3.61 3.08 -1.43
C GLY A 263 -2.70 2.71 -2.60
N LEU A 264 -1.38 2.71 -2.39
CA LEU A 264 -0.43 2.34 -3.44
C LEU A 264 -0.56 0.85 -3.83
N ALA A 265 -0.67 -0.04 -2.86
CA ALA A 265 -0.82 -1.48 -3.11
C ALA A 265 -2.10 -1.82 -3.89
N GLU A 266 -3.21 -1.12 -3.61
CA GLU A 266 -4.51 -1.37 -4.21
C GLU A 266 -4.65 -0.75 -5.61
N THR A 267 -3.85 0.28 -5.90
CA THR A 267 -3.83 1.00 -7.18
C THR A 267 -2.66 0.56 -8.04
N ALA A 268 -1.45 1.06 -7.80
CA ALA A 268 -0.24 0.74 -8.56
C ALA A 268 0.16 -0.74 -8.43
N GLY A 269 -0.09 -1.36 -7.27
CA GLY A 269 0.16 -2.79 -7.05
C GLY A 269 -0.90 -3.73 -7.65
N ASP A 270 -2.07 -3.23 -8.07
CA ASP A 270 -3.18 -4.02 -8.60
C ASP A 270 -2.81 -5.05 -9.69
N PRO A 271 -1.90 -4.77 -10.65
CA PRO A 271 -1.50 -5.72 -11.68
C PRO A 271 -0.78 -6.97 -11.16
N TYR A 272 -0.34 -6.98 -9.90
CA TYR A 272 0.57 -7.98 -9.33
C TYR A 272 -0.05 -8.83 -8.22
N ARG A 273 -1.36 -8.68 -7.93
CA ARG A 273 -2.05 -9.39 -6.83
C ARG A 273 -1.88 -10.92 -6.88
N GLN A 274 -1.84 -11.48 -8.08
CA GLN A 274 -1.68 -12.91 -8.33
C GLN A 274 -0.34 -13.47 -7.84
N LEU A 275 0.69 -12.64 -7.75
CA LEU A 275 2.05 -13.06 -7.38
C LEU A 275 2.25 -13.31 -5.88
N SER A 276 1.34 -12.82 -5.03
CA SER A 276 1.43 -12.99 -3.58
C SER A 276 1.39 -14.49 -3.20
N ASP A 277 2.47 -15.05 -2.65
CA ASP A 277 2.54 -16.49 -2.40
C ASP A 277 1.48 -16.97 -1.38
N LYS A 278 0.73 -18.02 -1.74
CA LYS A 278 -0.34 -18.64 -0.94
C LYS A 278 0.15 -19.86 -0.13
N SER A 279 1.42 -20.22 -0.26
CA SER A 279 2.01 -21.38 0.41
C SER A 279 1.95 -21.28 1.95
N ARG A 280 1.90 -22.46 2.60
CA ARG A 280 2.02 -22.56 4.06
C ARG A 280 3.36 -22.02 4.57
N ALA A 281 4.42 -22.10 3.77
CA ALA A 281 5.74 -21.56 4.11
C ALA A 281 5.72 -20.03 4.17
N ALA A 282 5.14 -19.36 3.17
CA ALA A 282 4.98 -17.90 3.18
C ALA A 282 4.14 -17.43 4.38
N TRP A 283 3.11 -18.19 4.77
CA TRP A 283 2.37 -17.89 6.00
C TRP A 283 3.22 -18.00 7.28
N ARG A 284 4.06 -19.03 7.41
CA ARG A 284 4.94 -19.15 8.59
C ARG A 284 5.87 -17.95 8.69
N TRP A 285 6.43 -17.48 7.56
CA TRP A 285 7.26 -16.28 7.51
C TRP A 285 6.49 -14.99 7.83
N GLU A 286 5.27 -14.84 7.33
CA GLU A 286 4.37 -13.73 7.66
C GLU A 286 4.23 -13.57 9.18
N VAL A 287 3.91 -14.66 9.88
CA VAL A 287 3.74 -14.65 11.34
C VAL A 287 5.09 -14.45 12.07
N ARG A 288 6.16 -15.08 11.58
CA ARG A 288 7.50 -15.00 12.19
C ARG A 288 8.15 -13.63 12.06
N LEU A 289 7.75 -12.81 11.09
CA LEU A 289 8.29 -11.46 10.91
C LEU A 289 7.39 -10.39 11.54
N ILE A 290 6.08 -10.42 11.27
CA ILE A 290 5.22 -9.26 11.55
C ILE A 290 5.00 -9.01 13.05
N TYR A 291 4.91 -10.07 13.88
CA TYR A 291 4.68 -9.92 15.32
C TYR A 291 5.94 -9.54 16.09
N PRO A 292 7.14 -10.09 15.80
CA PRO A 292 8.37 -9.57 16.38
C PRO A 292 8.62 -8.10 16.04
N ILE A 293 8.34 -7.65 14.81
CA ILE A 293 8.46 -6.24 14.44
C ILE A 293 7.55 -5.36 15.32
N LEU A 294 6.28 -5.77 15.52
CA LEU A 294 5.36 -5.09 16.43
C LEU A 294 5.88 -5.09 17.89
N ALA A 295 6.40 -6.22 18.36
CA ALA A 295 6.93 -6.35 19.72
C ALA A 295 8.14 -5.43 19.94
N ILE A 296 9.06 -5.39 18.97
CA ILE A 296 10.26 -4.53 19.01
C ILE A 296 9.85 -3.06 19.08
N ILE A 297 8.95 -2.60 18.20
CA ILE A 297 8.59 -1.17 18.23
C ILE A 297 7.85 -0.80 19.51
N THR A 298 7.01 -1.70 20.02
CA THR A 298 6.33 -1.51 21.31
C THR A 298 7.34 -1.40 22.45
N ALA A 299 8.35 -2.29 22.47
CA ALA A 299 9.41 -2.27 23.47
C ALA A 299 10.25 -0.98 23.39
N ILE A 300 10.59 -0.51 22.19
CA ILE A 300 11.29 0.76 21.98
C ILE A 300 10.45 1.93 22.50
N THR A 301 9.16 1.99 22.15
CA THR A 301 8.26 3.04 22.65
C THR A 301 8.21 3.04 24.18
N VAL A 302 8.02 1.89 24.82
CA VAL A 302 7.97 1.78 26.28
C VAL A 302 9.31 2.17 26.91
N LEU A 303 10.43 1.67 26.37
CA LEU A 303 11.77 1.96 26.87
C LEU A 303 12.07 3.46 26.88
N LEU A 304 11.69 4.18 25.81
CA LEU A 304 11.88 5.63 25.72
C LEU A 304 11.02 6.39 26.74
N TRP A 305 9.79 5.96 26.99
CA TRP A 305 8.94 6.56 28.04
C TRP A 305 9.43 6.27 29.45
N VAL A 306 9.89 5.03 29.73
CA VAL A 306 10.50 4.67 31.02
C VAL A 306 11.75 5.51 31.25
N ASN A 307 12.60 5.66 30.23
CA ASN A 307 13.74 6.56 30.29
C ASN A 307 13.33 8.00 30.63
N PHE A 308 12.32 8.53 29.95
CA PHE A 308 11.82 9.88 30.20
C PHE A 308 11.30 10.07 31.63
N ALA A 309 10.69 9.04 32.22
CA ALA A 309 10.22 9.07 33.61
C ALA A 309 11.35 8.93 34.64
N MET A 310 12.40 8.15 34.33
CA MET A 310 13.48 7.80 35.26
C MET A 310 14.75 8.66 35.10
N ASN A 311 14.85 9.50 34.06
CA ASN A 311 16.04 10.27 33.71
C ASN A 311 17.34 9.43 33.61
N SER A 312 17.26 8.21 33.06
CA SER A 312 18.38 7.28 32.98
C SER A 312 19.17 7.42 31.67
N SER A 313 20.36 8.00 31.71
CA SER A 313 21.20 8.18 30.51
C SER A 313 21.41 6.91 29.67
N LEU A 314 21.60 5.76 30.32
CA LEU A 314 21.80 4.46 29.67
C LEU A 314 20.56 3.99 28.90
N LEU A 315 19.37 4.06 29.50
CA LEU A 315 18.13 3.63 28.84
C LEU A 315 17.80 4.52 27.64
N GLY A 316 18.09 5.82 27.75
CA GLY A 316 17.93 6.78 26.66
C GLY A 316 18.83 6.47 25.47
N GLU A 317 20.10 6.19 25.69
CA GLU A 317 21.04 5.85 24.61
C GLU A 317 20.63 4.56 23.89
N VAL A 318 20.35 3.49 24.64
CA VAL A 318 19.91 2.20 24.08
C VAL A 318 18.61 2.37 23.30
N GLY A 319 17.62 3.10 23.83
CA GLY A 319 16.35 3.36 23.16
C GLY A 319 16.52 4.14 21.86
N ASN A 320 17.37 5.17 21.84
CA ASN A 320 17.63 5.98 20.65
C ASN A 320 18.39 5.19 19.57
N VAL A 321 19.38 4.39 19.96
CA VAL A 321 20.10 3.51 19.03
C VAL A 321 19.14 2.48 18.44
N ALA A 322 18.30 1.84 19.27
CA ALA A 322 17.29 0.90 18.80
C ALA A 322 16.28 1.55 17.85
N ALA A 323 15.80 2.76 18.15
CA ALA A 323 14.90 3.52 17.28
C ALA A 323 15.54 3.84 15.91
N LYS A 324 16.81 4.26 15.89
CA LYS A 324 17.56 4.51 14.64
C LYS A 324 17.70 3.24 13.81
N TRP A 325 18.10 2.12 14.43
CA TRP A 325 18.19 0.83 13.76
C TRP A 325 16.84 0.36 13.20
N TYR A 326 15.77 0.54 13.98
CA TYR A 326 14.42 0.22 13.52
C TYR A 326 14.02 1.08 12.33
N GLY A 327 14.27 2.40 12.38
CA GLY A 327 14.01 3.31 11.26
C GLY A 327 14.77 2.93 9.99
N PHE A 328 16.04 2.54 10.13
CA PHE A 328 16.86 2.08 9.01
C PHE A 328 16.39 0.74 8.43
N ALA A 329 16.32 -0.31 9.27
CA ALA A 329 16.03 -1.66 8.81
C ALA A 329 14.56 -1.83 8.38
N ILE A 330 13.62 -1.32 9.18
CA ILE A 330 12.18 -1.51 8.94
C ILE A 330 11.62 -0.38 8.06
N GLY A 331 12.02 0.87 8.30
CA GLY A 331 11.56 2.02 7.52
C GLY A 331 12.20 2.09 6.13
N ALA A 332 13.52 2.24 6.04
CA ALA A 332 14.19 2.44 4.76
C ALA A 332 14.28 1.13 3.95
N VAL A 333 14.89 0.08 4.51
CA VAL A 333 15.13 -1.18 3.78
C VAL A 333 13.83 -1.94 3.55
N PHE A 334 13.07 -2.22 4.62
CA PHE A 334 11.93 -3.12 4.47
C PHE A 334 10.69 -2.47 3.88
N SER A 335 10.31 -1.26 4.33
CA SER A 335 9.14 -0.56 3.77
C SER A 335 9.42 0.06 2.40
N GLY A 336 10.55 0.74 2.23
CA GLY A 336 10.92 1.38 0.94
C GLY A 336 11.35 0.36 -0.11
N VAL A 337 12.54 -0.21 0.09
CA VAL A 337 13.22 -1.04 -0.92
C VAL A 337 12.47 -2.35 -1.18
N ILE A 338 12.20 -3.14 -0.13
CA ILE A 338 11.55 -4.44 -0.29
C ILE A 338 10.04 -4.29 -0.51
N GLY A 339 9.42 -3.39 0.24
CA GLY A 339 7.97 -3.20 0.27
C GLY A 339 7.40 -2.85 -1.09
N VAL A 340 7.88 -1.78 -1.72
CA VAL A 340 7.36 -1.28 -3.00
C VAL A 340 8.19 -1.77 -4.19
N GLY A 341 9.50 -1.87 -4.06
CA GLY A 341 10.40 -2.29 -5.14
C GLY A 341 10.08 -3.67 -5.71
N PHE A 342 9.60 -4.60 -4.87
CA PHE A 342 9.32 -5.98 -5.28
C PHE A 342 7.87 -6.24 -5.69
N TYR A 343 7.03 -5.22 -5.89
CA TYR A 343 5.65 -5.42 -6.38
C TYR A 343 5.58 -6.32 -7.63
N PRO A 344 6.42 -6.12 -8.68
CA PRO A 344 6.35 -6.93 -9.89
C PRO A 344 6.80 -8.39 -9.72
N ILE A 345 7.37 -8.74 -8.58
CA ILE A 345 8.00 -10.05 -8.33
C ILE A 345 7.24 -10.82 -7.23
N LEU A 346 7.01 -10.18 -6.09
CA LEU A 346 6.48 -10.78 -4.87
C LEU A 346 5.00 -10.43 -4.61
N GLY A 347 4.43 -9.47 -5.34
CA GLY A 347 3.04 -9.03 -5.22
C GLY A 347 2.87 -7.70 -4.48
N SER A 348 1.63 -7.19 -4.45
CA SER A 348 1.34 -5.78 -4.10
C SER A 348 1.41 -5.42 -2.62
N ARG A 349 1.42 -6.40 -1.71
CA ARG A 349 1.32 -6.14 -0.25
C ARG A 349 2.41 -6.79 0.58
N VAL A 350 3.63 -6.90 0.04
CA VAL A 350 4.79 -7.45 0.77
C VAL A 350 5.01 -6.71 2.10
N TRP A 351 5.10 -5.37 2.07
CA TRP A 351 5.22 -4.56 3.29
C TRP A 351 4.08 -4.80 4.29
N CYS A 352 2.83 -4.70 3.82
CA CYS A 352 1.65 -4.87 4.68
C CYS A 352 1.54 -6.28 5.28
N ARG A 353 2.10 -7.29 4.62
CA ARG A 353 2.03 -8.69 5.03
C ARG A 353 3.14 -9.07 5.98
N PHE A 354 4.38 -8.62 5.74
CA PHE A 354 5.53 -9.10 6.49
C PHE A 354 6.12 -8.08 7.46
N GLY A 355 5.89 -6.77 7.25
CA GLY A 355 6.64 -5.72 7.94
C GLY A 355 5.84 -4.63 8.63
N CYS A 356 4.59 -4.42 8.25
CA CYS A 356 3.81 -3.31 8.79
C CYS A 356 3.35 -3.61 10.23
N PRO A 357 3.87 -2.91 11.26
CA PRO A 357 3.48 -3.14 12.66
C PRO A 357 2.00 -2.81 12.89
N MET A 358 1.45 -1.81 12.18
CA MET A 358 0.03 -1.48 12.25
C MET A 358 -0.85 -2.59 11.68
N ALA A 359 -0.40 -3.29 10.62
CA ALA A 359 -1.15 -4.43 10.10
C ALA A 359 -1.17 -5.62 11.07
N ALA A 360 -0.11 -5.82 11.86
CA ALA A 360 -0.10 -6.79 12.96
C ALA A 360 -1.04 -6.37 14.09
N TYR A 361 -0.93 -5.13 14.56
CA TYR A 361 -1.77 -4.59 15.63
C TYR A 361 -3.27 -4.70 15.29
N LEU A 362 -3.66 -4.18 14.13
CA LEU A 362 -5.04 -4.29 13.64
C LEU A 362 -5.45 -5.72 13.35
N GLY A 363 -4.52 -6.58 12.95
CA GLY A 363 -4.75 -8.02 12.73
C GLY A 363 -5.13 -8.75 14.02
N LEU A 364 -4.44 -8.45 15.13
CA LEU A 364 -4.76 -8.98 16.46
C LEU A 364 -6.12 -8.47 16.93
N LEU A 365 -6.36 -7.17 16.83
CA LEU A 365 -7.64 -6.57 17.19
C LEU A 365 -8.79 -7.15 16.37
N GLN A 366 -8.59 -7.29 15.04
CA GLN A 366 -9.59 -7.89 14.16
C GLN A 366 -9.86 -9.34 14.53
N LYS A 367 -8.82 -10.14 14.77
CA LYS A 367 -8.96 -11.56 15.07
C LYS A 367 -9.74 -11.76 16.38
N HIS A 368 -9.36 -11.06 17.44
CA HIS A 368 -9.91 -11.35 18.77
C HIS A 368 -11.18 -10.57 19.12
N PHE A 369 -11.35 -9.34 18.62
CA PHE A 369 -12.40 -8.44 19.12
C PHE A 369 -13.40 -7.98 18.05
N SER A 370 -13.02 -7.96 16.77
CA SER A 370 -13.89 -7.36 15.73
C SER A 370 -15.17 -8.14 15.42
N ARG A 371 -16.22 -7.40 15.07
CA ARG A 371 -17.48 -7.90 14.51
C ARG A 371 -17.41 -8.22 13.01
N PHE A 372 -16.40 -7.70 12.33
CA PHE A 372 -16.22 -7.89 10.89
C PHE A 372 -15.83 -9.34 10.57
N ARG A 373 -16.50 -9.97 9.61
CA ARG A 373 -16.14 -11.30 9.11
C ARG A 373 -16.37 -11.40 7.62
N ILE A 374 -15.68 -12.35 7.00
CA ILE A 374 -15.93 -12.74 5.61
C ILE A 374 -16.55 -14.12 5.65
N SER A 375 -17.86 -14.18 5.45
CA SER A 375 -18.63 -15.43 5.42
C SER A 375 -18.59 -16.03 4.02
N THR A 376 -18.81 -17.35 3.96
CA THR A 376 -18.72 -18.13 2.73
C THR A 376 -19.93 -19.06 2.60
N ASN A 377 -20.48 -19.13 1.39
CA ASN A 377 -21.50 -20.13 1.02
C ASN A 377 -20.85 -21.28 0.23
N GLY A 378 -20.36 -22.29 0.94
CA GLY A 378 -19.59 -23.39 0.34
C GLY A 378 -20.34 -24.15 -0.76
N GLY A 379 -21.65 -24.34 -0.62
CA GLY A 379 -22.47 -25.05 -1.60
C GLY A 379 -22.55 -24.38 -2.98
N GLN A 380 -22.21 -23.10 -3.09
CA GLN A 380 -22.16 -22.37 -4.37
C GLN A 380 -20.74 -22.26 -4.96
N CYS A 381 -19.72 -22.77 -4.25
CA CYS A 381 -18.33 -22.69 -4.68
C CYS A 381 -18.04 -23.66 -5.82
N ILE A 382 -17.70 -23.12 -6.99
CA ILE A 382 -17.28 -23.89 -8.17
C ILE A 382 -15.75 -24.08 -8.27
N SER A 383 -15.01 -23.79 -7.20
CA SER A 383 -13.57 -24.05 -7.11
C SER A 383 -12.68 -23.38 -8.18
N CYS A 384 -13.14 -22.28 -8.82
CA CYS A 384 -12.43 -21.64 -9.94
C CYS A 384 -11.13 -20.91 -9.57
N GLY A 385 -10.91 -20.58 -8.29
CA GLY A 385 -9.66 -19.97 -7.80
C GLY A 385 -9.50 -18.46 -8.04
N ASN A 386 -10.44 -17.79 -8.71
CA ASN A 386 -10.39 -16.33 -8.94
C ASN A 386 -10.22 -15.53 -7.65
N CYS A 387 -10.91 -15.93 -6.58
CA CYS A 387 -10.82 -15.27 -5.26
C CYS A 387 -9.41 -15.35 -4.63
N SER A 388 -8.70 -16.47 -4.80
CA SER A 388 -7.31 -16.63 -4.34
C SER A 388 -6.33 -15.82 -5.19
N ASN A 389 -6.55 -15.78 -6.52
CA ASN A 389 -5.69 -15.02 -7.43
C ASN A 389 -5.73 -13.51 -7.20
N VAL A 390 -6.88 -12.95 -6.83
CA VAL A 390 -6.99 -11.52 -6.51
C VAL A 390 -6.60 -11.17 -5.07
N CYS A 391 -6.33 -12.17 -4.23
CA CYS A 391 -5.94 -11.94 -2.84
C CYS A 391 -4.47 -11.49 -2.73
N GLU A 392 -4.29 -10.19 -2.63
CA GLU A 392 -3.00 -9.51 -2.41
C GLU A 392 -2.29 -9.90 -1.11
N MET A 393 -3.01 -10.40 -0.10
CA MET A 393 -2.42 -10.88 1.16
C MET A 393 -1.91 -12.32 1.08
N GLY A 394 -2.01 -12.99 -0.08
CA GLY A 394 -1.55 -14.37 -0.25
C GLY A 394 -2.36 -15.37 0.57
N ILE A 395 -3.67 -15.15 0.71
CA ILE A 395 -4.59 -16.09 1.35
C ILE A 395 -5.19 -16.99 0.27
N ASP A 396 -5.19 -18.31 0.49
CA ASP A 396 -5.95 -19.23 -0.36
C ASP A 396 -7.44 -19.18 -0.02
N VAL A 397 -8.12 -18.15 -0.52
CA VAL A 397 -9.54 -17.91 -0.27
C VAL A 397 -10.42 -19.05 -0.81
N LYS A 398 -10.02 -19.67 -1.93
CA LYS A 398 -10.70 -20.82 -2.54
C LYS A 398 -10.82 -21.96 -1.54
N GLN A 399 -9.74 -22.28 -0.83
CA GLN A 399 -9.74 -23.38 0.14
C GLN A 399 -10.80 -23.17 1.25
N TYR A 400 -10.87 -21.96 1.82
CA TYR A 400 -11.90 -21.62 2.81
C TYR A 400 -13.31 -21.69 2.21
N ALA A 401 -13.49 -21.15 1.00
CA ALA A 401 -14.77 -21.16 0.31
C ALA A 401 -15.27 -22.58 0.01
N GLN A 402 -14.40 -23.49 -0.43
CA GLN A 402 -14.74 -24.89 -0.70
C GLN A 402 -15.23 -25.64 0.56
N ARG A 403 -14.67 -25.29 1.72
CA ARG A 403 -15.04 -25.87 3.02
C ARG A 403 -16.20 -25.16 3.71
N GLY A 404 -16.72 -24.09 3.08
CA GLY A 404 -17.69 -23.18 3.69
C GLY A 404 -17.23 -22.60 5.04
N GLU A 405 -15.93 -22.45 5.22
CA GLU A 405 -15.34 -21.84 6.41
C GLU A 405 -15.21 -20.32 6.19
N PRO A 406 -15.39 -19.50 7.24
CA PRO A 406 -15.09 -18.08 7.16
C PRO A 406 -13.59 -17.82 7.00
N ILE A 407 -13.22 -16.69 6.41
CA ILE A 407 -11.80 -16.32 6.28
C ILE A 407 -11.24 -15.85 7.63
N ILE A 408 -10.52 -16.74 8.34
CA ILE A 408 -10.01 -16.48 9.71
C ILE A 408 -8.61 -15.86 9.77
N ARG A 409 -8.02 -15.55 8.61
CA ARG A 409 -6.64 -15.04 8.51
C ARG A 409 -6.53 -13.61 9.06
N ALA A 410 -5.70 -13.42 10.09
CA ALA A 410 -5.39 -12.09 10.64
C ALA A 410 -4.79 -11.13 9.59
N SER A 411 -4.10 -11.66 8.58
CA SER A 411 -3.60 -10.88 7.44
C SER A 411 -4.67 -10.32 6.52
N CYS A 412 -5.92 -10.79 6.52
CA CYS A 412 -6.95 -10.29 5.61
C CYS A 412 -7.27 -8.80 5.86
N VAL A 413 -7.00 -7.93 4.87
CA VAL A 413 -7.24 -6.47 4.93
C VAL A 413 -8.67 -6.04 4.65
N GLY A 414 -9.58 -6.97 4.36
CA GLY A 414 -10.98 -6.66 4.05
C GLY A 414 -11.15 -5.80 2.79
N CYS A 415 -10.28 -5.97 1.80
CA CYS A 415 -10.31 -5.26 0.52
C CYS A 415 -11.52 -5.59 -0.36
N GLY A 416 -12.20 -6.71 -0.10
CA GLY A 416 -13.41 -7.11 -0.83
C GLY A 416 -13.17 -7.60 -2.27
N MET A 417 -11.92 -7.63 -2.73
CA MET A 417 -11.59 -8.08 -4.09
C MET A 417 -11.98 -9.54 -4.34
N CYS A 418 -11.86 -10.40 -3.34
CA CYS A 418 -12.27 -11.80 -3.46
C CYS A 418 -13.78 -11.96 -3.70
N SER A 419 -14.60 -11.16 -3.01
CA SER A 419 -16.06 -11.11 -3.21
C SER A 419 -16.40 -10.52 -4.58
N THR A 420 -15.74 -9.41 -4.95
CA THR A 420 -15.93 -8.75 -6.24
C THR A 420 -15.58 -9.67 -7.42
N ALA A 421 -14.54 -10.49 -7.29
CA ALA A 421 -14.08 -11.40 -8.34
C ALA A 421 -14.84 -12.73 -8.42
N CYS A 422 -15.72 -13.03 -7.45
CA CYS A 422 -16.42 -14.31 -7.39
C CYS A 422 -17.62 -14.32 -8.34
N PRO A 423 -17.63 -15.16 -9.41
CA PRO A 423 -18.74 -15.18 -10.37
C PRO A 423 -20.03 -15.76 -9.79
N ARG A 424 -19.95 -16.48 -8.66
CA ARG A 424 -21.09 -17.10 -7.99
C ARG A 424 -21.57 -16.35 -6.74
N GLY A 425 -20.89 -15.26 -6.35
CA GLY A 425 -21.28 -14.48 -5.17
C GLY A 425 -21.10 -15.20 -3.84
N VAL A 426 -20.16 -16.16 -3.76
CA VAL A 426 -19.97 -17.06 -2.59
C VAL A 426 -19.51 -16.33 -1.33
N LEU A 427 -18.81 -15.20 -1.49
CA LEU A 427 -18.10 -14.52 -0.40
C LEU A 427 -18.82 -13.22 -0.04
N ASN A 428 -19.15 -13.03 1.23
CA ASN A 428 -19.78 -11.81 1.72
C ASN A 428 -18.93 -11.12 2.79
N LEU A 429 -18.88 -9.78 2.76
CA LEU A 429 -18.20 -8.96 3.76
C LEU A 429 -19.27 -8.40 4.70
N GLU A 430 -19.33 -8.89 5.93
CA GLU A 430 -20.42 -8.56 6.86
C GLU A 430 -19.92 -8.27 8.27
N ASN A 431 -20.78 -7.61 9.06
CA ASN A 431 -20.59 -7.41 10.49
C ASN A 431 -21.62 -8.27 11.23
N GLY A 432 -21.15 -9.17 12.09
CA GLY A 432 -22.00 -10.09 12.85
C GLY A 432 -21.71 -10.08 14.34
N PRO A 433 -22.44 -10.89 15.12
CA PRO A 433 -22.06 -11.24 16.50
C PRO A 433 -20.67 -11.87 16.56
N ARG A 434 -20.01 -11.78 17.72
CA ARG A 434 -18.70 -12.42 17.94
C ARG A 434 -18.85 -13.93 18.17
N ASP A 435 -19.94 -14.33 18.81
CA ASP A 435 -20.25 -15.73 19.06
C ASP A 435 -20.49 -16.46 17.74
N GLY A 436 -19.89 -17.66 17.62
CA GLY A 436 -19.97 -18.46 16.40
C GLY A 436 -19.25 -17.86 15.18
N ARG A 437 -18.43 -16.80 15.33
CA ARG A 437 -17.76 -16.12 14.19
C ARG A 437 -16.89 -17.03 13.33
N TYR A 438 -16.33 -18.08 13.91
CA TYR A 438 -15.47 -19.04 13.21
C TYR A 438 -16.18 -20.34 12.83
N GLN A 439 -17.49 -20.44 13.08
CA GLN A 439 -18.26 -21.60 12.64
C GLN A 439 -18.42 -21.55 11.13
N GLY A 440 -18.21 -22.70 10.48
CA GLY A 440 -18.50 -22.88 9.07
C GLY A 440 -20.00 -22.77 8.81
N SER A 441 -20.36 -22.51 7.55
CA SER A 441 -21.75 -22.55 7.12
C SER A 441 -22.34 -23.96 7.35
N PRO A 442 -23.58 -24.09 7.85
CA PRO A 442 -24.25 -25.38 8.04
C PRO A 442 -24.69 -26.04 6.71
N LEU A 443 -24.47 -25.37 5.58
CA LEU A 443 -24.78 -25.90 4.25
C LEU A 443 -23.84 -27.06 3.87
N ILE A 444 -24.31 -28.00 3.05
CA ILE A 444 -23.55 -29.16 2.57
C ILE A 444 -22.28 -28.68 1.83
N HIS A 445 -21.12 -29.18 2.27
CA HIS A 445 -19.82 -28.92 1.64
C HIS A 445 -19.41 -30.09 0.76
N ALA A 446 -18.56 -29.86 -0.25
CA ALA A 446 -18.07 -30.93 -1.12
C ALA A 446 -17.41 -32.07 -0.33
N ASP A 447 -16.67 -31.74 0.73
CA ASP A 447 -16.00 -32.72 1.61
C ASP A 447 -16.97 -33.49 2.52
N SER A 448 -18.21 -33.02 2.67
CA SER A 448 -19.26 -33.70 3.46
C SER A 448 -20.06 -34.74 2.68
N LEU A 449 -19.89 -34.78 1.35
CA LEU A 449 -20.50 -35.79 0.49
C LEU A 449 -19.65 -37.07 0.51
N ARG A 450 -20.02 -38.01 1.39
CA ARG A 450 -19.52 -39.40 1.29
C ARG A 450 -20.25 -40.10 0.14
N ILE A 451 -19.71 -39.98 -1.06
CA ILE A 451 -20.29 -40.60 -2.27
C ILE A 451 -20.03 -42.11 -2.32
N LEU A 452 -18.99 -42.59 -1.62
CA LEU A 452 -18.73 -44.00 -1.40
C LEU A 452 -18.32 -44.17 0.06
N SER A 453 -19.19 -44.79 0.86
CA SER A 453 -18.85 -45.41 2.14
C SER A 453 -18.25 -46.78 1.90
#